data_AF-A0A7S3L967-F1
#
_entry.id   AF-A0A7S3L967-F1
#
_cell.length_a   1.000
_cell.length_b   1.000
_cell.length_c   1.000
_cell.angle_alpha   90.00
_cell.angle_beta   90.00
_cell.angle_gamma   90.00
#
_symmetry.space_group_name_H-M   'P 1'
#
loop_
_entity.id
_entity.type
_entity.pdbx_description
1 polymer ?
#
loop_
_entity_poly.entity_id
_entity_poly.type
_entity_poly.pdbx_seq_one_letter_code
_entity_poly.pdbx_strand_id
1 'polypeptide(L)'
;MNFFGGGQQAQQGPDPVFAARTEMEMYTDLFNKISASCFQKCASRKHKEGEISLGEMSCTDRCVAKYLESQQRVGAVLQKANEAQLQQQQSLEAMNKQFGN
;
A
#
# COMPACT_ATOMS: atom_id res chain seq x y z
N MET A 1 -10.83 14.94 -53.09
CA MET A 1 -9.67 15.25 -52.22
C MET A 1 -9.94 14.71 -50.82
N ASN A 2 -9.43 13.52 -50.50
CA ASN A 2 -9.29 13.00 -49.14
C ASN A 2 -7.87 13.32 -48.71
N PHE A 3 -7.68 14.41 -47.98
CA PHE A 3 -6.38 14.88 -47.51
C PHE A 3 -6.30 14.68 -46.00
N PHE A 4 -5.51 13.67 -45.63
CA PHE A 4 -4.70 13.62 -44.42
C PHE A 4 -5.39 13.46 -43.06
N GLY A 5 -4.94 12.40 -42.38
CA GLY A 5 -4.76 12.45 -40.94
C GLY A 5 -5.79 11.69 -40.14
N GLY A 6 -5.73 10.36 -40.24
CA GLY A 6 -6.20 9.50 -39.17
C GLY A 6 -5.49 9.88 -37.87
N GLY A 7 -6.11 10.75 -37.08
CA GLY A 7 -5.78 10.94 -35.69
C GLY A 7 -6.18 9.66 -34.97
N GLN A 8 -5.24 8.72 -34.86
CA GLN A 8 -5.24 7.76 -33.77
C GLN A 8 -5.43 8.58 -32.49
N GLN A 9 -6.63 8.54 -31.93
CA GLN A 9 -6.85 8.90 -30.55
C GLN A 9 -5.97 7.93 -29.77
N ALA A 10 -4.80 8.42 -29.36
CA ALA A 10 -3.95 7.74 -28.41
C ALA A 10 -4.84 7.50 -27.18
N GLN A 11 -5.21 6.24 -27.01
CA GLN A 11 -5.95 5.75 -25.88
C GLN A 11 -5.05 5.98 -24.66
N GLN A 12 -5.28 7.10 -23.97
CA GLN A 12 -4.55 7.48 -22.78
C GLN A 12 -4.88 6.46 -21.70
N GLY A 13 -4.00 5.48 -21.54
CA GLY A 13 -3.94 4.68 -20.32
C GLY A 13 -3.70 5.59 -19.10
N PRO A 14 -3.80 5.04 -17.88
CA PRO A 14 -3.57 5.83 -16.66
C PRO A 14 -2.27 6.62 -16.79
N ASP A 15 -2.37 7.93 -16.56
CA ASP A 15 -1.26 8.86 -16.74
C ASP A 15 -0.07 8.36 -15.89
N PRO A 16 1.12 8.11 -16.48
CA PRO A 16 2.28 7.61 -15.73
C PRO A 16 2.62 8.51 -14.55
N VAL A 17 2.29 9.80 -14.62
CA VAL A 17 2.47 10.75 -13.52
C VAL A 17 1.54 10.44 -12.35
N PHE A 18 0.31 9.99 -12.62
CA PHE A 18 -0.66 9.64 -11.58
C PHE A 18 -0.24 8.39 -10.81
N ALA A 19 0.22 7.34 -11.50
CA ALA A 19 0.76 6.14 -10.87
C ALA A 19 1.96 6.46 -9.98
N ALA A 20 2.93 7.24 -10.50
CA ALA A 20 4.10 7.65 -9.74
C ALA A 20 3.76 8.49 -8.49
N ARG A 21 2.75 9.37 -8.57
CA ARG A 21 2.28 10.13 -7.40
C ARG A 21 1.69 9.21 -6.32
N THR A 22 0.88 8.25 -6.73
CA THR A 22 0.25 7.28 -5.82
C THR A 22 1.30 6.43 -5.10
N GLU A 23 2.34 5.99 -5.82
CA GLU A 23 3.46 5.26 -5.22
C GLU A 23 4.20 6.12 -4.17
N MET A 24 4.48 7.38 -4.48
CA MET A 24 5.16 8.30 -3.55
C MET A 24 4.33 8.58 -2.28
N GLU A 25 3.02 8.75 -2.42
CA GLU A 25 2.09 8.92 -1.29
C GLU A 25 2.10 7.69 -0.38
N MET A 26 2.10 6.49 -0.98
CA MET A 26 2.19 5.23 -0.24
C MET A 26 3.51 5.09 0.52
N TYR A 27 4.65 5.42 -0.09
CA TYR A 27 5.94 5.43 0.61
C TYR A 27 5.99 6.43 1.75
N THR A 28 5.38 7.60 1.57
CA THR A 28 5.32 8.64 2.60
C THR A 28 4.50 8.17 3.80
N ASP A 29 3.33 7.59 3.58
CA ASP A 29 2.49 7.02 4.65
C ASP A 29 3.21 5.88 5.38
N LEU A 30 3.87 4.98 4.63
CA LEU A 30 4.66 3.89 5.19
C LEU A 30 5.76 4.42 6.13
N PHE A 31 6.53 5.42 5.68
CA PHE A 31 7.60 6.01 6.47
C PHE A 31 7.07 6.63 7.77
N ASN A 32 6.00 7.42 7.68
CA ASN A 32 5.39 8.08 8.84
C ASN A 32 4.92 7.06 9.88
N LYS A 33 4.27 5.96 9.44
CA LYS A 33 3.79 4.90 10.33
C LYS A 33 4.93 4.09 10.95
N ILE A 34 5.97 3.76 10.19
CA ILE A 34 7.16 3.07 10.72
C ILE A 34 7.83 3.93 11.78
N SER A 35 8.08 5.20 11.46
CA SER A 35 8.74 6.15 12.36
C SER A 35 7.99 6.28 13.69
N ALA A 36 6.67 6.53 13.64
CA ALA A 36 5.84 6.65 14.83
C ALA A 36 5.79 5.35 15.66
N SER A 37 5.62 4.19 14.99
CA SER A 37 5.54 2.88 15.65
C SER A 37 6.85 2.51 16.34
N CYS A 38 7.99 2.70 15.66
CA CYS A 38 9.29 2.37 16.22
C CYS A 38 9.73 3.35 17.30
N PHE A 39 9.42 4.64 17.16
CA PHE A 39 9.64 5.61 18.22
C PHE A 39 8.85 5.23 19.49
N GLN A 40 7.56 4.89 19.36
CA GLN A 40 6.74 4.47 20.50
C GLN A 40 7.23 3.16 21.17
N LYS A 41 7.80 2.24 20.39
CA LYS A 41 8.26 0.93 20.90
C LYS A 41 9.66 0.99 21.51
N CYS A 42 10.55 1.78 20.92
CA CYS A 42 11.97 1.76 21.24
C CYS A 42 12.42 2.96 22.07
N ALA A 43 11.80 4.14 21.94
CA ALA A 43 12.16 5.28 22.77
C ALA A 43 11.57 5.14 24.18
N SER A 44 12.40 5.27 25.20
CA SER A 44 11.93 5.22 26.59
C SER A 44 11.04 6.41 26.92
N ARG A 45 9.83 6.18 27.44
CA ARG A 45 8.91 7.26 27.86
C ARG A 45 9.48 8.24 28.89
N LYS A 46 10.52 7.81 29.62
CA LYS A 46 11.18 8.64 30.64
C LYS A 46 12.23 9.57 30.04
N HIS A 47 12.60 9.40 28.76
CA HIS A 47 13.56 10.23 28.00
C HIS A 47 14.67 10.82 28.88
N LYS A 48 15.45 9.93 29.51
CA LYS A 48 16.48 10.33 30.49
C LYS A 48 17.58 11.18 29.86
N GLU A 49 17.84 10.96 28.58
CA GLU A 49 18.92 11.56 27.81
C GLU A 49 18.33 12.02 26.47
N GLY A 50 18.88 13.09 25.89
CA GLY A 50 18.43 13.63 24.59
C GLY A 50 18.97 12.85 23.39
N GLU A 51 19.94 11.97 23.61
CA GLU A 51 20.55 11.12 22.60
C GLU A 51 19.97 9.70 22.66
N ILE A 52 19.94 9.04 21.51
CA ILE A 52 19.50 7.65 21.40
C ILE A 52 20.59 6.74 21.95
N SER A 53 20.28 6.03 23.05
CA SER A 53 21.22 5.07 23.63
C SER A 53 21.46 3.87 22.70
N LEU A 54 22.58 3.16 22.86
CA LEU A 54 22.91 1.99 22.04
C LEU A 54 21.80 0.91 22.03
N GLY A 55 21.08 0.76 23.15
CA GLY A 55 19.94 -0.16 23.25
C GLY A 55 18.74 0.29 22.42
N GLU A 56 18.44 1.58 22.40
CA GLU A 56 17.35 2.17 21.61
C GLU A 56 17.68 2.15 20.12
N MET A 57 18.96 2.35 19.77
CA MET A 57 19.47 2.24 18.39
C MET A 57 19.27 0.81 17.86
N SER A 58 19.76 -0.21 18.58
CA SER A 58 19.57 -1.61 18.17
C SER A 58 18.10 -2.04 18.18
N CYS A 59 17.28 -1.50 19.09
CA CYS A 59 15.84 -1.73 19.06
C CYS A 59 15.21 -1.18 17.78
N THR A 60 15.60 0.02 17.36
CA THR A 60 15.05 0.70 16.18
C THR A 60 15.31 -0.13 14.92
N ASP A 61 16.53 -0.62 14.71
CA ASP A 61 16.87 -1.49 13.56
C ASP A 61 15.99 -2.75 13.53
N ARG A 62 15.87 -3.43 14.68
CA ARG A 62 15.03 -4.63 14.81
C ARG A 62 13.55 -4.32 14.62
N CYS A 63 13.09 -3.14 15.05
CA CYS A 63 11.72 -2.70 14.89
C CYS A 63 11.35 -2.51 13.42
N VAL A 64 12.19 -1.80 12.66
CA VAL A 64 11.96 -1.58 11.23
C VAL A 64 11.92 -2.91 10.47
N ALA A 65 12.87 -3.81 10.75
CA ALA A 65 12.90 -5.14 10.14
C ALA A 65 11.60 -5.93 10.40
N LYS A 66 11.14 -5.97 11.66
CA LYS A 66 9.89 -6.63 12.03
C LYS A 66 8.66 -5.95 11.43
N TYR A 67 8.66 -4.63 11.32
CA TYR A 67 7.56 -3.88 10.74
C TYR A 67 7.37 -4.28 9.27
N LEU A 68 8.46 -4.27 8.49
CA LEU A 68 8.41 -4.65 7.07
C LEU A 68 7.99 -6.11 6.89
N GLU A 69 8.49 -7.03 7.72
CA GLU A 69 8.04 -8.42 7.72
C GLU A 69 6.53 -8.54 8.01
N SER A 70 6.03 -7.79 9.00
CA SER A 70 4.61 -7.77 9.35
C SER A 70 3.75 -7.16 8.22
N GLN A 71 4.24 -6.09 7.58
CA GLN A 71 3.59 -5.43 6.46
C GLN A 71 3.42 -6.40 5.28
N GLN A 72 4.46 -7.18 4.97
CA GLN A 72 4.41 -8.20 3.91
C GLN A 72 3.40 -9.31 4.23
N ARG A 73 3.39 -9.81 5.47
CA ARG A 73 2.42 -10.85 5.91
C ARG A 73 0.99 -10.33 5.84
N VAL A 74 0.73 -9.12 6.32
CA VAL A 74 -0.59 -8.47 6.22
C VAL A 74 -0.99 -8.29 4.76
N GLY A 75 -0.06 -7.87 3.90
CA GLY A 75 -0.28 -7.77 2.46
C GLY A 75 -0.73 -9.09 1.83
N ALA A 76 -0.06 -10.20 2.15
CA ALA A 76 -0.43 -11.52 1.64
C ALA A 76 -1.82 -11.99 2.11
N VAL A 77 -2.21 -11.65 3.35
CA VAL A 77 -3.54 -11.98 3.88
C VAL A 77 -4.62 -11.14 3.21
N LEU A 78 -4.38 -9.83 3.05
CA LEU A 78 -5.31 -8.92 2.38
C LEU A 78 -5.53 -9.29 0.90
N GLN A 79 -4.47 -9.69 0.19
CA GLN A 79 -4.59 -10.17 -1.19
C GLN A 79 -5.54 -11.38 -1.29
N LYS A 80 -5.32 -12.40 -0.44
CA LYS A 80 -6.20 -13.58 -0.38
C LYS A 80 -7.64 -13.23 -0.02
N ALA A 81 -7.83 -12.30 0.92
CA ALA A 81 -9.16 -11.84 1.32
C ALA A 81 -9.88 -11.10 0.18
N ASN A 82 -9.15 -10.27 -0.58
CA ASN A 82 -9.70 -9.52 -1.71
C ASN A 82 -10.12 -10.46 -2.86
N GLU A 83 -9.31 -11.47 -3.16
CA GLU A 83 -9.65 -12.51 -4.14
C GLU A 83 -10.93 -13.27 -3.76
N ALA A 84 -11.07 -13.65 -2.48
CA ALA A 84 -12.27 -14.32 -1.98
C ALA A 84 -13.52 -13.43 -2.08
N GLN A 85 -13.40 -12.13 -1.78
CA GLN A 85 -14.51 -11.17 -1.90
C GLN A 85 -14.94 -10.95 -3.35
N LEU A 86 -13.98 -10.85 -4.29
CA LEU A 86 -14.27 -10.72 -5.72
C LEU A 86 -15.01 -11.95 -6.25
N GLN A 87 -14.60 -13.16 -5.86
CA GLN A 87 -15.33 -14.38 -6.23
C GLN A 87 -16.77 -14.37 -5.68
N GLN A 88 -16.95 -13.88 -4.45
CA GLN A 88 -18.27 -13.77 -3.84
C GLN A 88 -19.16 -12.78 -4.59
N GLN A 89 -18.65 -11.61 -4.96
CA GLN A 89 -19.38 -10.62 -5.76
C GLN A 89 -19.72 -11.15 -7.17
N GLN A 90 -18.78 -11.80 -7.84
CA GLN A 90 -19.02 -12.37 -9.18
C GLN A 90 -20.09 -13.48 -9.15
N SER A 91 -20.12 -14.31 -8.11
CA SER A 91 -21.14 -15.34 -7.97
C SER A 91 -22.55 -14.75 -7.72
N LEU A 92 -22.64 -13.64 -6.98
CA LEU A 92 -23.89 -12.91 -6.76
C LEU A 92 -24.36 -12.20 -8.03
N GLU A 93 -23.46 -11.58 -8.81
CA GLU A 93 -23.81 -10.98 -10.10
C GLU A 93 -24.23 -12.01 -11.15
N ALA A 94 -23.57 -13.18 -11.18
CA ALA A 94 -23.97 -14.29 -12.03
C ALA A 94 -25.36 -14.81 -11.66
N MET A 95 -25.67 -14.90 -10.36
CA MET A 95 -27.00 -15.29 -9.88
C MET A 95 -28.05 -14.24 -10.26
N ASN A 96 -27.75 -12.95 -10.11
CA ASN A 96 -28.70 -11.86 -10.42
C ASN A 96 -29.01 -11.79 -11.94
N LYS A 97 -28.02 -12.01 -12.80
CA LYS A 97 -28.22 -12.13 -14.26
C LYS A 97 -29.01 -13.37 -14.67
N GLN A 98 -29.03 -14.43 -13.86
CA GLN A 98 -29.75 -15.67 -14.16
C GLN A 98 -31.21 -15.64 -13.68
N PHE A 99 -31.56 -14.81 -12.70
CA PHE A 99 -32.93 -14.64 -12.19
C PHE A 99 -33.65 -13.36 -12.66
N GLY A 100 -32.94 -12.41 -13.27
CA GLY A 100 -33.54 -11.25 -13.94
C GLY A 100 -33.80 -11.54 -15.43
N ASN A 101 -35.07 -11.72 -15.80
CA ASN A 101 -35.55 -11.66 -17.19
C ASN A 101 -35.46 -10.24 -17.74
#